data_AF-A0A2T2SJ99-F1
#
_entry.id   AF-A0A2T2SJ99-F1
#
_cell.length_a   1.000
_cell.length_b   1.000
_cell.length_c   1.000
_cell.angle_alpha   90.00
_cell.angle_beta   90.00
_cell.angle_gamma   90.00
#
_symmetry.space_group_name_H-M   'P 1'
#
loop_
_entity.id
_entity.type
_entity.pdbx_description
1 polymer ?
#
loop_
_entity_poly.entity_id
_entity_poly.type
_entity_poly.pdbx_seq_one_letter_code
_entity_poly.pdbx_strand_id
1 'polypeptide(L)'
;MFAAVGGSMSAWGVDKWIHQPQARASQFGFEAPLWPAFTLFVLVATVVIVGLFWTAAERVADGEDLFAQRHRRRRSDPPERSDQQ
;
A
#
# COMPACT_ATOMS: atom_id res chain seq x y z
N MET A 1 -8.24 7.70 3.98
CA MET A 1 -7.56 7.63 5.30
C MET A 1 -6.05 7.67 5.17
N PHE A 2 -5.39 6.69 4.54
CA PHE A 2 -3.93 6.65 4.43
C PHE A 2 -3.31 7.88 3.77
N ALA A 3 -3.92 8.42 2.70
CA ALA A 3 -3.49 9.68 2.08
C ALA A 3 -3.59 10.87 3.05
N ALA A 4 -4.65 10.94 3.87
CA ALA A 4 -4.84 12.02 4.83
C ALA A 4 -3.81 11.92 5.97
N VAL A 5 -3.58 10.72 6.51
CA VAL A 5 -2.59 10.47 7.56
C VAL A 5 -1.17 10.76 7.03
N GLY A 6 -0.78 10.16 5.92
CA GLY A 6 0.52 10.37 5.30
C GLY A 6 0.76 11.82 4.88
N GLY A 7 -0.27 12.49 4.35
CA GLY A 7 -0.24 13.91 4.03
C GLY A 7 -0.05 14.79 5.27
N SER A 8 -0.81 14.54 6.35
CA SER A 8 -0.67 15.28 7.61
C SER A 8 0.72 15.09 8.24
N MET A 9 1.27 13.87 8.16
CA MET A 9 2.60 13.55 8.70
C MET A 9 3.71 14.21 7.87
N SER A 10 3.54 14.26 6.55
CA SER A 10 4.48 14.95 5.64
C SER A 10 4.45 16.47 5.86
N ALA A 11 3.25 17.05 5.97
CA ALA A 11 3.07 18.47 6.26
C ALA A 11 3.67 18.85 7.62
N TRP A 12 3.47 18.02 8.64
CA TRP A 12 4.11 18.18 9.95
C TRP A 12 5.64 18.06 9.86
N GLY A 13 6.15 17.14 9.04
CA GLY A 13 7.59 17.04 8.77
C GLY A 13 8.17 18.32 8.16
N VAL A 14 7.47 18.91 7.17
CA VAL A 14 7.88 20.20 6.55
C VAL A 14 7.82 21.34 7.56
N ASP A 15 6.77 21.40 8.39
CA ASP A 15 6.68 22.37 9.48
C ASP A 15 7.88 22.28 10.43
N LYS A 16 8.33 21.05 10.73
CA LYS A 16 9.51 20.82 11.55
C LYS A 16 10.82 21.24 10.89
N TRP A 17 10.93 21.20 9.56
CA TRP A 17 12.11 21.74 8.86
C TRP A 17 12.24 23.25 9.11
N ILE A 18 11.10 23.96 9.07
CA ILE A 18 11.06 25.42 9.18
C ILE A 18 11.28 25.85 10.63
N HIS A 19 10.59 25.22 11.57
CA HIS A 19 10.56 25.69 12.96
C HIS A 19 11.61 25.02 13.86
N GLN A 20 12.12 23.84 13.51
CA GLN A 20 13.07 23.09 14.33
C GLN A 20 14.19 22.42 13.51
N PRO A 21 14.98 23.19 12.73
CA PRO A 21 16.08 22.65 11.93
C PRO A 21 17.23 22.06 12.77
N GLN A 22 17.20 22.27 14.09
CA GLN A 22 18.26 21.92 15.03
C GLN A 22 18.26 20.44 15.42
N ALA A 23 17.21 19.68 15.11
CA ALA A 23 17.20 18.24 15.35
C ALA A 23 18.11 17.55 14.33
N ARG A 24 19.31 17.19 14.80
CA ARG A 24 20.34 16.51 14.02
C ARG A 24 20.34 15.03 14.40
N ALA A 25 20.37 14.17 13.39
CA ALA A 25 20.68 12.76 13.60
C ALA A 25 22.20 12.63 13.63
N SER A 26 22.80 12.40 14.80
CA SER A 26 24.22 12.04 14.89
C SER A 26 24.34 10.53 14.75
N GLN A 27 24.56 10.06 13.53
CA GLN A 27 24.84 8.64 13.27
C GLN A 27 26.09 8.56 12.40
N PHE A 28 27.15 7.91 12.91
CA PHE A 28 28.45 7.75 12.25
C PHE A 28 29.27 9.03 12.02
N GLY A 29 29.21 10.01 12.93
CA GLY A 29 30.04 11.22 12.85
C GLY A 29 29.63 12.23 11.77
N PHE A 30 28.56 11.94 11.02
CA PHE A 30 27.88 12.89 10.14
C PHE A 30 26.67 13.49 10.87
N GLU A 31 26.65 14.82 11.01
CA GLU A 31 25.46 15.57 11.43
C GLU A 31 24.62 15.90 10.20
N ALA A 32 23.70 15.01 9.86
CA ALA A 32 22.69 15.29 8.85
C ALA A 32 21.42 15.82 9.52
N PRO A 33 20.73 16.81 8.91
CA PRO A 33 19.38 17.17 9.32
C PRO A 33 18.48 15.92 9.25
N LEU A 34 17.86 15.54 10.37
CA LEU A 34 17.03 14.33 10.46
C LEU A 34 15.78 14.46 9.58
N TRP A 35 15.19 15.65 9.61
CA TRP A 35 13.87 15.87 9.04
C TRP A 35 13.79 15.67 7.53
N PRO A 36 14.79 16.07 6.71
CA PRO A 36 14.81 15.78 5.28
C PRO A 36 14.57 14.32 4.91
N ALA A 37 15.37 13.42 5.49
CA ALA A 37 15.25 12.01 5.23
C ALA A 37 13.90 11.46 5.72
N PHE A 38 13.46 11.86 6.92
CA PHE A 38 12.21 11.42 7.50
C PHE A 38 10.99 11.85 6.67
N THR A 39 10.89 13.12 6.30
CA THR A 39 9.76 13.64 5.51
C THR A 39 9.71 12.99 4.14
N LEU A 40 10.87 12.83 3.49
CA LEU A 40 10.93 12.19 2.18
C LEU A 40 10.51 10.71 2.26
N PHE A 41 10.97 9.99 3.29
CA PHE A 41 10.56 8.62 3.55
C PHE A 41 9.05 8.49 3.74
N VAL A 42 8.45 9.33 4.60
CA VAL A 42 7.00 9.33 4.85
C VAL A 42 6.22 9.62 3.56
N LEU A 43 6.69 10.57 2.76
CA LEU A 43 6.06 10.95 1.50
C LEU A 43 6.09 9.79 0.50
N VAL A 44 7.26 9.15 0.32
CA VAL A 44 7.41 7.98 -0.57
C VAL A 44 6.55 6.81 -0.10
N ALA A 45 6.58 6.48 1.20
CA ALA A 45 5.78 5.40 1.77
C ALA A 45 4.28 5.64 1.56
N THR A 46 3.83 6.89 1.74
CA THR A 46 2.42 7.26 1.51
C THR A 46 2.01 7.05 0.06
N VAL A 47 2.84 7.50 -0.90
CA VAL A 47 2.58 7.33 -2.34
C VAL A 47 2.50 5.84 -2.70
N VAL A 48 3.43 5.02 -2.20
CA VAL A 48 3.43 3.58 -2.46
C VAL A 48 2.16 2.92 -1.90
N ILE A 49 1.80 3.21 -0.65
CA ILE A 49 0.59 2.63 -0.03
C ILE A 49 -0.65 3.04 -0.82
N VAL A 50 -0.83 4.33 -1.09
CA VAL A 50 -1.99 4.85 -1.83
C VAL A 50 -2.04 4.24 -3.24
N GLY A 51 -0.91 4.15 -3.94
CA GLY A 51 -0.82 3.54 -5.26
C GLY A 51 -1.18 2.05 -5.27
N LEU A 52 -0.76 1.29 -4.27
CA LEU A 52 -1.14 -0.12 -4.12
C LEU A 52 -2.64 -0.29 -3.89
N PHE A 53 -3.24 0.54 -3.03
CA PHE A 53 -4.68 0.50 -2.80
C PHE A 53 -5.46 0.96 -4.03
N TRP A 54 -4.97 1.94 -4.76
CA TRP A 54 -5.58 2.44 -5.99
C TRP A 54 -5.58 1.36 -7.08
N THR A 55 -4.43 0.75 -7.34
CA THR A 55 -4.30 -0.34 -8.32
C THR A 55 -5.11 -1.58 -7.94
N ALA A 56 -5.21 -1.90 -6.65
CA ALA A 56 -6.09 -2.96 -6.17
C ALA A 56 -7.57 -2.61 -6.39
N ALA A 57 -7.97 -1.35 -6.14
CA ALA A 57 -9.33 -0.89 -6.38
C ALA A 57 -9.69 -0.88 -7.87
N GLU A 58 -8.78 -0.43 -8.74
CA GLU A 58 -8.94 -0.50 -10.20
C GLU A 58 -9.06 -1.94 -10.68
N ARG A 59 -8.20 -2.85 -10.22
CA ARG A 59 -8.32 -4.30 -10.53
C ARG A 59 -9.69 -4.88 -10.16
N VAL A 60 -10.23 -4.50 -9.00
CA VAL A 60 -11.57 -4.92 -8.57
C VAL A 60 -12.67 -4.28 -9.43
N ALA A 61 -12.53 -2.99 -9.78
CA ALA A 61 -13.49 -2.26 -10.60
C ALA A 61 -13.52 -2.74 -12.06
N ASP A 62 -12.35 -3.08 -12.62
CA ASP A 62 -12.16 -3.65 -13.96
C ASP A 62 -12.65 -5.10 -14.06
N GLY A 63 -13.23 -5.65 -12.99
CA GLY A 63 -13.88 -6.94 -13.02
C GLY A 63 -12.91 -8.11 -12.99
N GLU A 64 -11.75 -7.97 -12.33
CA GLU A 64 -10.98 -9.14 -11.89
C GLU A 64 -11.84 -9.91 -10.88
N ASP A 65 -12.65 -10.81 -11.44
CA ASP A 65 -13.75 -11.48 -10.79
C ASP A 65 -13.19 -12.58 -9.87
N LEU A 66 -12.64 -12.14 -8.74
CA LEU A 66 -12.17 -12.97 -7.63
C LEU A 66 -13.30 -13.90 -7.11
N PHE A 67 -14.57 -13.59 -7.46
CA PHE A 67 -15.74 -14.41 -7.17
C PHE A 67 -16.18 -15.32 -8.33
N ALA A 68 -15.96 -14.97 -9.61
CA ALA A 68 -16.21 -15.90 -10.73
C ALA A 68 -15.37 -17.17 -10.62
N GLN A 69 -14.12 -17.07 -10.16
CA GLN A 69 -13.29 -18.26 -9.96
C GLN A 69 -13.82 -19.15 -8.83
N ARG A 70 -14.48 -18.58 -7.81
CA ARG A 70 -15.07 -19.36 -6.72
C ARG A 70 -16.38 -20.04 -7.13
N HIS A 71 -17.15 -19.43 -8.04
CA HIS A 71 -18.38 -20.04 -8.57
C HIS A 71 -18.14 -21.01 -9.74
N ARG A 72 -16.99 -20.97 -10.42
CA ARG A 72 -16.63 -21.96 -11.46
C ARG A 72 -16.11 -23.31 -10.92
N ARG A 73 -16.02 -23.49 -9.61
CA ARG A 73 -15.66 -24.77 -8.97
C ARG A 73 -16.77 -25.29 -8.05
N ARG A 74 -17.98 -25.49 -8.59
CA ARG A 74 -18.93 -26.51 -8.11
C ARG A 74 -20.12 -26.62 -9.07
N ARG A 75 -20.06 -27.57 -10.00
CA ARG A 75 -21.12 -28.55 -10.33
C ARG A 75 -20.69 -29.38 -11.54
N SER A 76 -19.77 -30.30 -11.30
CA SER A 76 -19.66 -31.53 -12.10
C SER A 76 -19.60 -32.67 -11.10
N ASP A 77 -20.73 -32.90 -10.41
CA ASP A 77 -20.92 -34.16 -9.70
C ASP A 77 -20.97 -35.30 -10.75
N PRO A 78 -20.47 -36.49 -10.40
CA PRO A 78 -20.35 -37.62 -11.31
C PRO A 78 -21.72 -38.34 -11.44
N PRO A 79 -22.11 -38.82 -12.62
CA PRO A 79 -23.00 -39.96 -12.70
C PRO A 79 -22.18 -41.25 -12.71
N GLU A 80 -22.55 -42.12 -11.78
CA GLU A 80 -22.19 -43.53 -11.68
C GLU A 80 -22.41 -44.31 -12.98
N ARG A 81 -21.61 -45.38 -13.12
CA ARG A 81 -21.96 -46.66 -13.75
C ARG A 81 -22.25 -46.66 -15.25
N SER A 82 -21.25 -47.09 -16.03
CA SER A 82 -21.46 -47.82 -17.27
C SER A 82 -21.07 -49.29 -17.07
N ASP A 83 -22.02 -50.09 -16.58
CA ASP A 83 -22.15 -51.47 -17.03
C ASP A 83 -22.69 -51.42 -18.48
N GLN A 84 -22.31 -52.40 -19.32
CA GLN A 84 -22.49 -52.55 -20.80
C GLN A 84 -21.22 -52.13 -21.56
N GLN A 85 -20.44 -53.01 -22.22
CA GLN A 85 -20.71 -54.30 -22.87
C GLN A 85 -19.47 -55.21 -22.80
#